data_AF-A0A4Q7W0A7-F1
#
_entry.id   AF-A0A4Q7W0A7-F1
#
_cell.length_a   1.000
_cell.length_b   1.000
_cell.length_c   1.000
_cell.angle_alpha   90.00
_cell.angle_beta   90.00
_cell.angle_gamma   90.00
#
_symmetry.space_group_name_H-M   'P 1'
#
loop_
_entity.id
_entity.type
_entity.pdbx_description
1 polymer ?
#
loop_
_entity_poly.entity_id
_entity_poly.type
_entity_poly.pdbx_seq_one_letter_code
_entity_poly.pdbx_strand_id
1 'polypeptide(L)'
;MSQSPPVPLPFSLESAMQVLAWGAAPDASPYSHKQIAEWCDAYWCEYIDVDASPEVERLLPILTDVETQWDLFLANTYSLEQLRTLSFEDVRVPSEWFADWLEQARRIELDA
;
A
#
# COMPACT_ATOMS: atom_id res chain seq x y z
N MET A 1 22.37 0.00 -0.91
CA MET A 1 21.17 0.79 -1.23
C MET A 1 20.68 1.37 0.09
N SER A 2 20.57 2.69 0.22
CA SER A 2 19.99 3.29 1.42
C SER A 2 18.48 3.04 1.37
N GLN A 3 17.95 2.27 2.30
CA GLN A 3 16.51 2.08 2.43
C GLN A 3 15.93 3.30 3.13
N SER A 4 14.89 3.91 2.55
CA SER A 4 14.08 4.90 3.26
C SER A 4 13.48 4.28 4.52
N PRO A 5 13.29 5.04 5.62
CA PRO A 5 12.66 4.50 6.81
C PRO A 5 11.24 4.02 6.51
N PRO A 6 10.75 2.94 7.17
CA PRO A 6 9.38 2.49 6.99
C PRO A 6 8.37 3.54 7.47
N VAL A 7 7.13 3.45 6.97
CA VAL A 7 6.02 4.26 7.46
C VAL A 7 5.77 3.92 8.95
N PRO A 8 5.86 4.87 9.89
CA PRO A 8 5.80 4.60 11.33
C PRO A 8 4.37 4.64 11.88
N LEU A 9 3.37 4.32 11.04
CA LEU A 9 1.97 4.28 11.46
C LEU A 9 1.60 2.91 12.03
N PRO A 10 0.78 2.85 13.09
CA PRO A 10 0.29 1.59 13.64
C PRO A 10 -0.69 0.93 12.68
N PHE A 11 -0.83 -0.38 12.75
CA PHE A 11 -1.79 -1.15 11.96
C PHE A 11 -3.22 -0.94 12.48
N SER A 12 -3.97 -0.10 11.76
CA SER A 12 -5.38 0.21 12.00
C SER A 12 -6.06 0.63 10.68
N LEU A 13 -7.39 0.64 10.64
CA LEU A 13 -8.13 1.14 9.47
C LEU A 13 -7.83 2.61 9.20
N GLU A 14 -7.80 3.45 10.23
CA GLU A 14 -7.46 4.88 10.11
C GLU A 14 -6.09 5.07 9.46
N SER A 15 -5.08 4.34 9.93
CA SER A 15 -3.73 4.38 9.34
C SER A 15 -3.74 3.90 7.90
N ALA A 16 -4.47 2.83 7.58
CA ALA A 16 -4.58 2.33 6.21
C ALA A 16 -5.23 3.37 5.29
N MET A 17 -6.30 4.03 5.73
CA MET A 17 -6.92 5.13 4.99
C MET A 17 -5.95 6.29 4.78
N GLN A 18 -5.15 6.64 5.78
CA GLN A 18 -4.13 7.68 5.65
C GLN A 18 -3.04 7.30 4.64
N VAL A 19 -2.57 6.05 4.68
CA VAL A 19 -1.56 5.50 3.76
C VAL A 19 -2.07 5.44 2.32
N LEU A 20 -3.32 5.01 2.12
CA LEU A 20 -3.97 5.02 0.80
C LEU A 20 -4.19 6.45 0.29
N ALA A 21 -4.56 7.39 1.16
CA ALA A 21 -4.68 8.81 0.80
C ALA A 21 -3.34 9.42 0.33
N TRP A 22 -2.23 9.01 0.94
CA TRP A 22 -0.90 9.39 0.47
C TRP A 22 -0.59 8.83 -0.93
N GLY A 23 -0.93 7.56 -1.20
CA GLY A 23 -0.76 6.96 -2.53
C GLY A 23 -1.65 7.60 -3.61
N ALA A 24 -2.83 8.09 -3.22
CA ALA A 24 -3.73 8.81 -4.12
C ALA A 24 -3.25 10.23 -4.44
N ALA A 25 -2.32 10.79 -3.65
CA ALA A 25 -1.79 12.14 -3.79
C ALA A 25 -0.25 12.16 -3.66
N PRO A 26 0.49 11.50 -4.58
CA PRO A 26 1.93 11.27 -4.45
C PRO A 26 2.76 12.55 -4.33
N ASP A 27 2.33 13.66 -4.96
CA ASP A 27 3.04 14.94 -4.88
C ASP A 27 2.92 15.63 -3.51
N ALA A 28 1.91 15.25 -2.72
CA ALA A 28 1.70 15.72 -1.35
C ALA A 28 2.09 14.66 -0.30
N SER A 29 2.48 13.47 -0.74
CA SER A 29 2.81 12.35 0.13
C SER A 29 4.21 12.51 0.74
N PRO A 30 4.37 12.22 2.05
CA PRO A 30 5.70 12.08 2.65
C PRO A 30 6.38 10.74 2.32
N TYR A 31 5.69 9.80 1.66
CA TYR A 31 6.15 8.44 1.40
C TYR A 31 6.01 8.05 -0.08
N SER A 32 6.95 7.24 -0.57
CA SER A 32 6.88 6.65 -1.90
C SER A 32 5.80 5.58 -2.00
N HIS A 33 5.33 5.27 -3.22
CA HIS A 33 4.38 4.16 -3.42
C HIS A 33 4.97 2.81 -2.99
N LYS A 34 6.31 2.66 -3.08
CA LYS A 34 7.03 1.51 -2.53
C LYS A 34 6.85 1.40 -1.01
N GLN A 35 7.13 2.48 -0.27
CA GLN A 35 6.98 2.48 1.20
C GLN A 35 5.53 2.21 1.63
N ILE A 36 4.57 2.69 0.84
CA ILE A 36 3.15 2.43 1.03
C ILE A 36 2.83 0.94 0.82
N ALA A 37 3.29 0.34 -0.28
CA ALA A 37 3.10 -1.09 -0.55
C ALA A 37 3.77 -1.97 0.52
N GLU A 38 4.99 -1.63 0.93
CA GLU A 38 5.71 -2.32 2.01
C GLU A 38 4.98 -2.21 3.36
N TRP A 39 4.33 -1.08 3.65
CA TRP A 39 3.51 -0.94 4.86
C TRP A 39 2.22 -1.77 4.77
N CYS A 40 1.57 -1.82 3.61
CA CYS A 40 0.40 -2.66 3.38
C CYS A 40 0.72 -4.15 3.52
N ASP A 41 1.85 -4.61 2.96
CA ASP A 41 2.35 -5.98 3.12
C ASP A 41 2.60 -6.32 4.60
N ALA A 42 3.32 -5.44 5.31
CA ALA A 42 3.62 -5.66 6.71
C ALA A 42 2.35 -5.73 7.58
N TYR A 43 1.34 -4.90 7.28
CA TYR A 43 0.05 -4.97 7.95
C TYR A 43 -0.66 -6.30 7.62
N TRP A 44 -0.72 -6.67 6.35
CA TRP A 44 -1.36 -7.91 5.93
C TRP A 44 -0.70 -9.15 6.58
N CYS A 45 0.63 -9.20 6.61
CA CYS A 45 1.40 -10.28 7.24
C CYS A 45 1.13 -10.44 8.74
N GLU A 46 0.83 -9.36 9.46
CA GLU A 46 0.49 -9.43 10.89
C GLU A 46 -0.83 -10.18 11.13
N TYR A 47 -1.74 -10.19 10.15
CA TYR A 47 -3.12 -10.64 10.33
C TYR A 47 -3.55 -11.81 9.42
N ILE A 48 -2.73 -12.29 8.49
CA ILE A 48 -3.12 -13.39 7.58
C ILE A 48 -3.45 -14.71 8.33
N ASP A 49 -2.68 -15.03 9.37
CA ASP A 49 -2.76 -16.33 10.06
C ASP A 49 -3.41 -16.24 11.47
N VAL A 50 -4.03 -15.11 11.80
CA VAL A 50 -4.66 -14.87 13.11
C VAL A 50 -6.09 -14.37 12.96
N ASP A 51 -6.93 -14.67 13.95
CA ASP A 51 -8.30 -14.14 14.02
C ASP A 51 -8.25 -12.62 14.18
N ALA A 52 -8.63 -11.90 13.13
CA ALA A 52 -8.65 -10.45 13.11
C ALA A 52 -10.06 -9.91 13.46
N SER A 53 -10.18 -8.61 13.75
CA SER A 53 -11.51 -8.01 13.88
C SER A 53 -12.24 -8.02 12.52
N PRO A 54 -13.59 -8.00 12.47
CA PRO A 54 -14.32 -7.95 11.20
C PRO A 54 -13.96 -6.75 10.31
N GLU A 55 -13.50 -5.66 10.92
CA GLU A 55 -12.96 -4.49 10.23
C GLU A 55 -11.64 -4.81 9.52
N VAL A 56 -10.70 -5.43 10.24
CA VAL A 56 -9.40 -5.83 9.69
C VAL A 56 -9.58 -6.91 8.63
N GLU A 57 -10.44 -7.91 8.85
CA GLU A 57 -10.74 -8.95 7.84
C GLU A 57 -11.23 -8.35 6.52
N ARG A 58 -12.09 -7.32 6.58
CA ARG A 58 -12.55 -6.60 5.37
C ARG A 58 -11.46 -5.76 4.72
N LEU A 59 -10.45 -5.35 5.47
CA LEU A 59 -9.32 -4.55 4.99
C LEU A 59 -8.23 -5.42 4.34
N LEU A 60 -8.03 -6.68 4.77
CA LEU A 60 -6.99 -7.57 4.25
C LEU A 60 -6.97 -7.70 2.71
N PRO A 61 -8.11 -7.88 2.01
CA PRO A 61 -8.14 -7.92 0.55
C PRO A 61 -7.62 -6.64 -0.12
N ILE A 62 -7.82 -5.48 0.51
CA ILE A 62 -7.34 -4.20 0.00
C ILE A 62 -5.81 -4.13 0.16
N LEU A 63 -5.29 -4.50 1.34
CA LEU A 63 -3.86 -4.47 1.64
C LEU A 63 -3.06 -5.38 0.71
N THR A 64 -3.53 -6.61 0.48
CA THR A 64 -2.87 -7.54 -0.45
C THR A 64 -2.96 -7.07 -1.89
N ASP A 65 -4.07 -6.44 -2.31
CA ASP A 65 -4.18 -5.93 -3.69
C ASP A 65 -3.18 -4.78 -3.94
N VAL A 66 -2.95 -3.90 -2.95
CA VAL A 66 -1.92 -2.84 -3.06
C VAL A 66 -0.53 -3.44 -3.32
N GLU A 67 -0.12 -4.40 -2.50
CA GLU A 67 1.18 -5.08 -2.62
C GLU A 67 1.28 -5.84 -3.95
N THR A 68 0.25 -6.59 -4.31
CA THR A 68 0.26 -7.42 -5.51
C THR A 68 0.26 -6.58 -6.78
N GLN A 69 -0.51 -5.48 -6.82
CA GLN A 69 -0.49 -4.57 -7.96
C GLN A 69 0.84 -3.81 -8.07
N TRP A 70 1.50 -3.50 -6.96
CA TRP A 70 2.84 -2.92 -6.98
C TRP A 70 3.83 -3.86 -7.69
N ASP A 71 3.88 -5.12 -7.29
CA ASP A 71 4.77 -6.12 -7.89
C ASP A 71 4.44 -6.38 -9.36
N LEU A 72 3.15 -6.52 -9.68
CA LEU A 72 2.70 -6.68 -11.06
C LEU A 72 3.02 -5.47 -11.93
N PHE A 73 2.88 -4.24 -11.41
CA PHE A 73 3.24 -3.04 -12.15
C PHE A 73 4.72 -3.02 -12.48
N LEU A 74 5.58 -3.33 -11.51
CA LEU A 74 7.03 -3.40 -11.72
C LEU A 74 7.40 -4.43 -12.79
N ALA A 75 6.85 -5.64 -12.67
CA ALA A 75 7.14 -6.75 -13.58
C ALA A 75 6.64 -6.49 -15.02
N ASN A 76 5.54 -5.76 -15.18
CA ASN A 76 4.95 -5.49 -16.50
C ASN A 76 5.46 -4.20 -17.16
N THR A 77 6.02 -3.27 -16.39
CA THR A 77 6.44 -1.95 -16.90
C THR A 77 7.93 -1.87 -17.17
N TYR A 78 8.75 -2.54 -16.36
CA TYR A 78 10.21 -2.42 -16.43
C TYR A 78 10.84 -3.73 -16.88
N SER A 79 11.88 -3.63 -17.70
CA SER A 79 12.74 -4.78 -18.01
C SER A 79 13.58 -5.19 -16.80
N LEU A 80 14.08 -6.41 -16.80
CA LEU A 80 14.99 -6.90 -15.76
C LEU A 80 16.23 -6.02 -15.59
N GLU A 81 16.76 -5.45 -16.69
CA GLU A 81 17.92 -4.55 -16.63
C GLU A 81 17.58 -3.23 -15.94
N GLN A 82 16.38 -2.68 -16.21
CA GLN A 82 15.89 -1.49 -15.53
C GLN A 82 15.68 -1.75 -14.05
N LEU A 83 15.02 -2.86 -13.68
CA LEU A 83 14.77 -3.21 -12.27
C LEU A 83 16.03 -3.34 -11.42
N ARG A 84 17.18 -3.72 -12.03
CA ARG A 84 18.47 -3.83 -11.32
C ARG A 84 19.13 -2.50 -10.98
N THR A 85 18.73 -1.41 -11.63
CA THR A 85 19.37 -0.09 -11.52
C THR A 85 18.42 1.00 -11.05
N LEU A 86 17.11 0.76 -11.20
CA LEU A 86 16.05 1.68 -10.82
C LEU A 86 15.99 1.86 -9.30
N SER A 87 15.82 3.10 -8.88
CA SER A 87 15.39 3.43 -7.52
C SER A 87 13.87 3.25 -7.44
N PHE A 88 13.42 2.27 -6.65
CA PHE A 88 11.99 2.01 -6.49
C PHE A 88 11.26 3.11 -5.71
N GLU A 89 12.00 3.95 -4.97
CA GLU A 89 11.44 5.12 -4.29
C GLU A 89 10.86 6.15 -5.29
N ASP A 90 11.33 6.13 -6.55
CA ASP A 90 10.91 7.07 -7.59
C ASP A 90 9.80 6.50 -8.50
N VAL A 91 9.41 5.24 -8.30
CA VAL A 91 8.37 4.60 -9.11
C VAL A 91 6.99 5.09 -8.67
N ARG A 92 6.20 5.50 -9.66
CA ARG A 92 4.81 5.91 -9.48
C ARG A 92 3.87 4.97 -10.23
N VAL A 93 3.14 4.16 -9.47
CA VAL A 93 1.94 3.46 -9.98
C VAL A 93 0.76 4.43 -10.15
N PRO A 94 -0.29 4.07 -10.90
CA PRO A 94 -1.45 4.94 -11.12
C PRO A 94 -2.15 5.32 -9.81
N SER A 95 -2.31 6.63 -9.55
CA SER A 95 -2.89 7.15 -8.31
C SER A 95 -4.39 6.84 -8.17
N GLU A 96 -5.08 6.57 -9.27
CA GLU A 96 -6.47 6.12 -9.26
C GLU A 96 -6.66 4.80 -8.53
N TRP A 97 -5.68 3.89 -8.55
CA TRP A 97 -5.76 2.62 -7.82
C TRP A 97 -5.87 2.89 -6.32
N PHE A 98 -5.04 3.79 -5.80
CA PHE A 98 -5.10 4.23 -4.41
C PHE A 98 -6.38 4.97 -4.06
N ALA A 99 -6.92 5.78 -4.97
CA ALA A 99 -8.20 6.43 -4.74
C ALA A 99 -9.35 5.41 -4.63
N ASP A 100 -9.34 4.36 -5.46
CA ASP A 100 -10.33 3.30 -5.43
C ASP A 100 -10.23 2.44 -4.16
N TRP A 101 -9.01 2.08 -3.74
CA TRP A 101 -8.78 1.38 -2.46
C TRP A 101 -9.17 2.22 -1.25
N LEU A 102 -8.88 3.52 -1.27
CA LEU A 102 -9.27 4.45 -0.20
C LEU A 102 -10.80 4.53 -0.06
N GLU A 103 -11.51 4.58 -1.19
CA GLU A 103 -12.97 4.57 -1.20
C GLU A 103 -13.54 3.25 -0.66
N GLN A 104 -12.91 2.11 -0.98
CA GLN A 104 -13.28 0.83 -0.37
C GLN A 104 -13.05 0.82 1.14
N ALA A 105 -11.91 1.33 1.62
CA ALA A 105 -11.60 1.41 3.04
C ALA A 105 -12.59 2.31 3.81
N ARG A 106 -13.00 3.44 3.23
CA ARG A 106 -14.03 4.33 3.82
C ARG A 106 -15.38 3.64 4.01
N ARG A 107 -15.75 2.71 3.13
CA ARG A 107 -16.99 1.94 3.29
C ARG A 107 -16.92 1.00 4.49
N ILE A 108 -15.74 0.47 4.80
CA ILE A 108 -15.54 -0.34 6.02
C ILE A 108 -15.81 0.50 7.26
N GLU A 109 -15.28 1.73 7.32
CA GLU A 109 -15.49 2.68 8.44
C GLU A 109 -16.97 3.03 8.63
N LEU A 110 -17.70 3.25 7.54
CA LEU A 110 -19.14 3.58 7.60
C LEU A 110 -20.02 2.42 8.08
N ASP A 111 -19.55 1.18 7.90
CA ASP A 111 -20.25 -0.06 8.28
C ASP A 111 -19.77 -0.64 9.63
N ALA A 112 -18.93 0.10 10.38
CA ALA A 112 -18.40 -0.29 11.70
C ALA A 112 -19.21 0.31 12.86
#